data_AF-A0A1Q2LG50-F1
#
_entry.id   AF-A0A1Q2LG50-F1
#
_cell.length_a   1.000
_cell.length_b   1.000
_cell.length_c   1.000
_cell.angle_alpha   90.00
_cell.angle_beta   90.00
_cell.angle_gamma   90.00
#
_symmetry.space_group_name_H-M   'P 1'
#
loop_
_entity.id
_entity.type
_entity.pdbx_description
1 polymer ?
#
loop_
_entity_poly.entity_id
_entity_poly.type
_entity_poly.pdbx_seq_one_letter_code
_entity_poly.pdbx_strand_id
1 'polypeptide(L)'
;MHDSIALKEYLRTHGVDNVVDLGLEELQTEYERIVREGISYYHNLLQEENSEIEFLEAKKRDVIDVLKQAQTTDDIYDILYEFLHTYMPTDLIAFMAEIKMPVPYTRLQKIIAIVHARVQDEVLDKIKSDLESLPPQERETLIAHYESMRNDVLWLEKLHNRYKSSGTLEYLRSTAETKLNIMQTFLSRDLESEYKPFYDNSKEKRTLIAKILEISGIYTKNELFDMKIADLQATYDEIMQQVLQKEREQKLMRRYIELFEDSAGITEDEFKGHCKDMQDSLPDDIIGEIISHFTTRNHFIANKINNVLSGKSMNKAPSAMENE
;
A
#
# COMPACT_ATOMS: atom_id res chain seq x y z
N MET A 1 16.69 47.39 -3.81
CA MET A 1 15.86 47.44 -2.57
C MET A 1 15.53 46.05 -2.02
N HIS A 2 15.50 44.98 -2.82
CA HIS A 2 15.29 43.60 -2.32
C HIS A 2 16.48 43.00 -1.55
N ASP A 3 17.72 43.31 -1.92
CA ASP A 3 18.91 42.69 -1.30
C ASP A 3 19.07 43.03 0.20
N SER A 4 18.64 44.23 0.60
CA SER A 4 18.67 44.67 1.99
C SER A 4 17.70 43.88 2.87
N ILE A 5 16.58 43.37 2.33
CA ILE A 5 15.57 42.66 3.13
C ILE A 5 16.06 41.25 3.44
N ALA A 6 16.62 40.55 2.43
CA ALA A 6 17.19 39.22 2.61
C ALA A 6 18.38 39.22 3.57
N LEU A 7 19.25 40.23 3.50
CA LEU A 7 20.39 40.38 4.42
C LEU A 7 19.92 40.59 5.86
N LYS A 8 18.91 41.45 6.06
CA LYS A 8 18.34 41.71 7.38
C LYS A 8 17.66 40.47 7.97
N GLU A 9 16.97 39.71 7.15
CA GLU A 9 16.31 38.48 7.59
C GLU A 9 17.33 37.41 8.00
N TYR A 10 18.39 37.22 7.19
CA TYR A 10 19.49 36.30 7.50
C TYR A 10 20.16 36.66 8.84
N LEU A 11 20.54 37.92 9.05
CA LEU A 11 21.18 38.40 10.28
C LEU A 11 20.29 38.20 11.52
N ARG A 12 18.97 38.45 11.39
CA ARG A 12 18.01 38.22 12.47
C ARG A 12 17.92 36.75 12.86
N THR A 13 17.87 35.84 11.88
CA THR A 13 17.86 34.39 12.16
C THR A 13 19.15 33.88 12.79
N HIS A 14 20.27 34.60 12.63
CA HIS A 14 21.56 34.26 13.24
C HIS A 14 21.85 35.05 14.52
N GLY A 15 20.82 35.67 15.12
CA GLY A 15 20.87 36.21 16.49
C GLY A 15 21.42 37.63 16.63
N VAL A 16 21.50 38.41 15.55
CA VAL A 16 21.84 39.85 15.65
C VAL A 16 20.59 40.64 16.05
N ASP A 17 20.71 41.45 17.10
CA ASP A 17 19.66 42.34 17.57
C ASP A 17 19.67 43.69 16.80
N ASN A 18 18.51 44.33 16.68
CA ASN A 18 18.33 45.68 16.07
C ASN A 18 18.74 45.82 14.59
N VAL A 19 18.66 44.73 13.82
CA VAL A 19 18.98 44.67 12.38
C VAL A 19 18.17 45.65 11.52
N VAL A 20 17.03 46.13 12.02
CA VAL A 20 16.17 47.09 11.31
C VAL A 20 16.81 48.48 11.25
N ASP A 21 17.54 48.86 12.29
CA ASP A 21 18.11 50.21 12.49
C ASP A 21 19.50 50.40 11.88
N LEU A 22 20.13 49.30 11.43
CA LEU A 22 21.47 49.33 10.85
C LEU A 22 21.48 49.84 9.40
N GLY A 23 22.51 50.62 9.08
CA GLY A 23 22.82 51.08 7.73
C GLY A 23 23.32 49.96 6.81
N LEU A 24 23.29 50.15 5.50
CA LEU A 24 23.65 49.09 4.52
C LEU A 24 25.10 48.59 4.68
N GLU A 25 26.05 49.48 4.96
CA GLU A 25 27.47 49.13 5.17
C GLU A 25 27.68 48.34 6.48
N GLU A 26 26.93 48.68 7.53
CA GLU A 26 26.97 47.98 8.81
C GLU A 26 26.35 46.58 8.69
N LEU A 27 25.24 46.48 7.94
CA LEU A 27 24.60 45.20 7.62
C LEU A 27 25.54 44.26 6.84
N GLN A 28 26.29 44.78 5.87
CA GLN A 28 27.27 43.99 5.13
C GLN A 28 28.43 43.54 6.02
N THR A 29 28.95 44.43 6.85
CA THR A 29 30.04 44.11 7.79
C THR A 29 29.63 43.00 8.75
N GLU A 30 28.41 43.06 9.28
CA GLU A 30 27.92 42.06 10.22
C GLU A 30 27.59 40.72 9.55
N TYR A 31 27.10 40.77 8.30
CA TYR A 31 26.90 39.58 7.49
C TYR A 31 28.22 38.87 7.21
N GLU A 32 29.24 39.61 6.77
CA GLU A 32 30.57 39.05 6.53
C GLU A 32 31.19 38.46 7.80
N ARG A 33 31.00 39.11 8.95
CA ARG A 33 31.47 38.61 10.24
C ARG A 33 30.84 37.25 10.57
N ILE A 34 29.51 37.14 10.52
CA ILE A 34 28.78 35.90 10.84
C ILE A 34 29.10 34.79 9.84
N VAL A 35 29.17 35.11 8.55
CA VAL A 35 29.52 34.12 7.53
C VAL A 35 30.95 33.63 7.73
N ARG A 36 31.91 34.51 8.03
CA ARG A 36 33.29 34.10 8.34
C ARG A 36 33.39 33.28 9.62
N GLU A 37 32.64 33.63 10.66
CA GLU A 37 32.56 32.84 11.90
C GLU A 37 31.95 31.46 11.64
N GLY A 38 30.87 31.39 10.85
CA GLY A 38 30.25 30.12 10.44
C GLY A 38 31.20 29.25 9.62
N ILE A 39 31.85 29.82 8.59
CA ILE A 39 32.85 29.12 7.79
C ILE A 39 34.01 28.65 8.66
N SER A 40 34.48 29.48 9.59
CA SER A 40 35.59 29.12 10.49
C SER A 40 35.18 28.04 11.49
N TYR A 41 33.95 28.07 11.98
CA TYR A 41 33.38 27.01 12.82
C TYR A 41 33.34 25.67 12.06
N TYR A 42 32.79 25.65 10.85
CA TYR A 42 32.79 24.43 10.02
C TYR A 42 34.20 24.00 9.64
N HIS A 43 35.11 24.94 9.34
CA HIS A 43 36.50 24.62 9.01
C HIS A 43 37.23 24.01 10.20
N ASN A 44 37.03 24.54 11.42
CA ASN A 44 37.60 23.99 12.64
C ASN A 44 36.99 22.63 12.99
N LEU A 45 35.68 22.45 12.81
CA LEU A 45 34.99 21.16 12.95
C LEU A 45 35.55 20.11 11.97
N LEU A 46 35.91 20.54 10.76
CA LEU A 46 36.56 19.71 9.73
C LEU A 46 38.05 19.44 10.04
N GLN A 47 38.70 20.23 10.89
CA GLN A 47 40.12 20.03 11.24
C GLN A 47 40.36 19.42 12.62
N GLU A 48 39.32 19.24 13.44
CA GLU A 48 39.43 18.47 14.69
C GLU A 48 39.66 16.98 14.37
N GLU A 49 40.90 16.51 14.61
CA GLU A 49 41.40 15.14 14.39
C GLU A 49 40.64 14.01 15.12
N ASN A 50 39.60 14.34 15.91
CA ASN A 50 38.79 13.38 16.67
C ASN A 50 37.32 13.30 16.21
N SER A 51 36.95 13.94 15.10
CA SER A 51 35.68 13.62 14.45
C SER A 51 35.85 12.32 13.66
N GLU A 52 34.97 11.32 13.89
CA GLU A 52 34.88 10.07 13.08
C GLU A 52 34.41 10.34 11.63
N ILE A 53 34.82 11.46 11.04
CA ILE A 53 34.54 11.84 9.67
C ILE A 53 35.75 11.41 8.85
N GLU A 54 35.72 10.18 8.35
CA GLU A 54 36.64 9.72 7.31
C GLU A 54 36.51 10.62 6.08
N PHE A 55 37.52 11.46 5.80
CA PHE A 55 37.53 12.31 4.61
C PHE A 55 37.59 11.47 3.33
N LEU A 56 36.54 11.61 2.49
CA LEU A 56 36.39 10.96 1.18
C LEU A 56 37.43 11.39 0.12
N GLU A 57 38.26 12.42 0.36
CA GLU A 57 39.14 12.99 -0.66
C GLU A 57 40.24 12.05 -1.15
N ALA A 58 40.83 11.23 -0.26
CA ALA A 58 41.81 10.22 -0.67
C ALA A 58 41.15 9.14 -1.53
N LYS A 59 39.99 8.63 -1.11
CA LYS A 59 39.21 7.61 -1.83
C LYS A 59 38.70 8.14 -3.19
N LYS A 60 38.41 9.44 -3.32
CA LYS A 60 37.96 10.07 -4.59
C LYS A 60 39.05 10.04 -5.67
N ARG A 61 40.31 10.32 -5.33
CA ARG A 61 41.42 10.28 -6.30
C ARG A 61 41.62 8.87 -6.84
N ASP A 62 41.54 7.86 -5.97
CA ASP A 62 41.65 6.45 -6.35
C ASP A 62 40.53 6.05 -7.32
N VAL A 63 39.28 6.46 -7.08
CA VAL A 63 38.14 6.18 -7.96
C VAL A 63 38.32 6.77 -9.36
N ILE A 64 38.73 8.03 -9.44
CA ILE A 64 38.95 8.73 -10.70
C ILE A 64 40.06 8.06 -11.51
N ASP A 65 41.14 7.64 -10.86
CA ASP A 65 42.27 7.01 -11.53
C ASP A 65 41.97 5.58 -11.98
N VAL A 66 41.13 4.84 -11.25
CA VAL A 66 40.60 3.55 -11.69
C VAL A 66 39.64 3.71 -12.88
N LEU A 67 38.72 4.69 -12.83
CA LEU A 67 37.78 4.95 -13.94
C LEU A 67 38.49 5.35 -15.24
N LYS A 68 39.62 6.07 -15.17
CA LYS A 68 40.43 6.42 -16.35
C LYS A 68 41.08 5.21 -17.02
N GLN A 69 41.26 4.10 -16.29
CA GLN A 69 41.87 2.88 -16.83
C GLN A 69 40.85 2.02 -17.60
N ALA A 70 39.56 2.32 -17.50
CA ALA A 70 38.52 1.61 -18.22
C ALA A 70 38.65 1.83 -19.74
N GLN A 71 38.91 0.76 -20.51
CA GLN A 71 39.09 0.83 -21.96
C GLN A 71 37.87 0.31 -22.72
N THR A 72 37.11 -0.59 -22.10
CA THR A 72 35.93 -1.23 -22.68
C THR A 72 34.66 -0.89 -21.90
N THR A 73 33.50 -1.20 -22.48
CA THR A 73 32.23 -1.07 -21.74
C THR A 73 32.16 -2.05 -20.58
N ASP A 74 32.71 -3.25 -20.73
CA ASP A 74 32.71 -4.28 -19.69
C ASP A 74 33.57 -3.86 -18.48
N ASP A 75 34.73 -3.22 -18.71
CA ASP A 75 35.54 -2.65 -17.63
C ASP A 75 34.75 -1.62 -16.80
N ILE A 76 33.91 -0.81 -17.48
CA ILE A 76 33.05 0.17 -16.81
C ILE A 76 32.01 -0.56 -15.95
N TYR A 77 31.42 -1.66 -16.42
CA TYR A 77 30.47 -2.43 -15.62
C TYR A 77 31.11 -2.98 -14.33
N ASP A 78 32.31 -3.55 -14.43
CA ASP A 78 33.00 -4.13 -13.28
C ASP A 78 33.44 -3.07 -12.28
N ILE A 79 34.02 -1.96 -12.76
CA ILE A 79 34.44 -0.84 -11.92
C ILE A 79 33.24 -0.21 -11.21
N LEU A 80 32.12 -0.02 -11.92
CA LEU A 80 30.90 0.52 -11.30
C LEU A 80 30.33 -0.42 -10.27
N TYR A 81 30.37 -1.73 -10.52
CA TYR A 81 29.89 -2.73 -9.59
C TYR A 81 30.63 -2.61 -8.25
N GLU A 82 31.96 -2.53 -8.27
CA GLU A 82 32.76 -2.38 -7.05
C GLU A 82 32.45 -1.05 -6.32
N PHE A 83 32.41 0.07 -7.04
CA PHE A 83 32.24 1.37 -6.39
C PHE A 83 30.81 1.66 -5.92
N LEU A 84 29.79 1.04 -6.52
CA LEU A 84 28.39 1.23 -6.10
C LEU A 84 28.07 0.63 -4.73
N HIS A 85 28.96 -0.20 -4.15
CA HIS A 85 28.87 -0.60 -2.74
C HIS A 85 29.28 0.53 -1.77
N THR A 86 29.98 1.56 -2.26
CA THR A 86 30.60 2.59 -1.41
C THR A 86 30.15 4.01 -1.77
N TYR A 87 29.73 4.24 -3.02
CA TYR A 87 29.37 5.55 -3.56
C TYR A 87 27.94 5.56 -4.10
N MET A 88 27.27 6.70 -4.00
CA MET A 88 25.96 6.87 -4.60
C MET A 88 26.06 6.97 -6.12
N PRO A 89 25.04 6.54 -6.88
CA PRO A 89 25.02 6.69 -8.33
C PRO A 89 25.33 8.11 -8.81
N THR A 90 24.86 9.12 -8.08
CA THR A 90 25.09 10.54 -8.38
C THR A 90 26.55 10.94 -8.29
N ASP A 91 27.29 10.39 -7.33
CA ASP A 91 28.71 10.68 -7.12
C ASP A 91 29.53 10.10 -8.27
N LEU A 92 29.22 8.86 -8.67
CA LEU A 92 29.88 8.20 -9.78
C LEU A 92 29.61 8.90 -11.11
N ILE A 93 28.38 9.37 -11.33
CA ILE A 93 28.05 10.21 -12.48
C ILE A 93 28.92 11.47 -12.51
N ALA A 94 29.08 12.14 -11.36
CA ALA A 94 29.90 13.34 -11.26
C ALA A 94 31.38 13.04 -11.55
N PHE A 95 31.93 11.95 -11.00
CA PHE A 95 33.30 11.54 -11.28
C PHE A 95 33.52 11.21 -12.76
N MET A 96 32.58 10.53 -13.41
CA MET A 96 32.66 10.21 -14.83
C MET A 96 32.53 11.44 -15.74
N ALA A 97 31.76 12.45 -15.33
CA ALA A 97 31.68 13.73 -16.03
C ALA A 97 33.02 14.49 -15.96
N GLU A 98 33.71 14.42 -14.81
CA GLU A 98 35.02 15.07 -14.58
C GLU A 98 36.10 14.53 -15.53
N ILE A 99 36.11 13.21 -15.79
CA ILE A 99 37.12 12.55 -16.63
C ILE A 99 36.81 12.55 -18.14
N LYS A 100 35.69 13.15 -18.57
CA LYS A 100 35.27 13.23 -19.98
C LYS A 100 35.32 11.89 -20.72
N MET A 101 34.71 10.86 -20.12
CA MET A 101 34.61 9.52 -20.71
C MET A 101 34.09 9.57 -22.17
N PRO A 102 34.59 8.70 -23.06
CA PRO A 102 34.16 8.64 -24.47
C PRO A 102 32.77 8.02 -24.65
N VAL A 103 31.93 8.03 -23.61
CA VAL A 103 30.57 7.47 -23.58
C VAL A 103 29.59 8.62 -23.34
N PRO A 104 28.48 8.71 -24.12
CA PRO A 104 27.47 9.73 -23.90
C PRO A 104 26.89 9.66 -22.48
N TYR A 105 26.70 10.83 -21.86
CA TYR A 105 26.18 10.96 -20.49
C TYR A 105 24.89 10.17 -20.24
N THR A 106 23.93 10.23 -21.17
CA THR A 106 22.65 9.49 -21.06
C THR A 106 22.83 7.97 -21.09
N ARG A 107 23.88 7.47 -21.76
CA ARG A 107 24.22 6.05 -21.77
C ARG A 107 24.90 5.64 -20.47
N LEU A 108 25.78 6.49 -19.92
CA LEU A 108 26.40 6.27 -18.61
C LEU A 108 25.36 6.20 -17.49
N GLN A 109 24.39 7.11 -17.47
CA GLN A 109 23.30 7.07 -16.49
C GLN A 109 22.53 5.74 -16.51
N LYS A 110 22.26 5.21 -17.71
CA LYS A 110 21.57 3.91 -17.85
C LYS A 110 22.43 2.74 -17.38
N ILE A 111 23.72 2.75 -17.70
CA ILE A 111 24.67 1.72 -17.24
C ILE A 111 24.71 1.71 -15.71
N ILE A 112 24.92 2.87 -15.08
CA ILE A 112 24.96 3.01 -13.62
C ILE A 112 23.65 2.56 -12.99
N ALA A 113 22.50 2.93 -13.55
CA ALA A 113 21.20 2.51 -13.03
C ALA A 113 21.04 0.98 -13.04
N ILE A 114 21.48 0.32 -14.12
CA ILE A 114 21.42 -1.16 -14.24
C ILE A 114 22.35 -1.82 -13.22
N VAL A 115 23.60 -1.35 -13.12
CA VAL A 115 24.57 -1.91 -12.18
C VAL A 115 24.14 -1.66 -10.74
N HIS A 116 23.60 -0.48 -10.45
CA HIS A 116 23.09 -0.13 -9.13
C HIS A 116 21.91 -1.03 -8.75
N ALA A 117 20.96 -1.27 -9.65
CA ALA A 117 19.87 -2.22 -9.41
C ALA A 117 20.38 -3.62 -9.08
N ARG A 118 21.42 -4.10 -9.79
CA ARG A 118 22.07 -5.38 -9.49
C ARG A 118 22.70 -5.38 -8.09
N VAL A 119 23.46 -4.34 -7.75
CA VAL A 119 24.08 -4.23 -6.41
C VAL A 119 23.01 -4.21 -5.32
N GLN A 120 21.91 -3.46 -5.53
CA GLN A 120 20.77 -3.44 -4.61
C GLN A 120 20.19 -4.84 -4.38
N ASP A 121 19.92 -5.59 -5.45
CA ASP A 121 19.41 -6.96 -5.38
C ASP A 121 20.37 -7.87 -4.60
N GLU A 122 21.66 -7.85 -4.93
CA GLU A 122 22.65 -8.71 -4.29
C GLU A 122 22.81 -8.40 -2.78
N VAL A 123 22.79 -7.13 -2.39
CA VAL A 123 22.89 -6.74 -0.96
C VAL A 123 21.62 -7.13 -0.20
N LEU A 124 20.45 -6.89 -0.78
CA LEU A 124 19.18 -7.29 -0.18
C LEU A 124 19.06 -8.81 -0.05
N ASP A 125 19.53 -9.58 -1.04
CA ASP A 125 19.52 -11.04 -0.98
C ASP A 125 20.47 -11.58 0.10
N LYS A 126 21.64 -10.96 0.29
CA LYS A 126 22.52 -11.27 1.43
C LYS A 126 21.82 -11.03 2.76
N ILE A 127 21.17 -9.87 2.92
CA ILE A 127 20.39 -9.54 4.12
C ILE A 127 19.25 -10.55 4.34
N LYS A 128 18.49 -10.90 3.30
CA LYS A 128 17.43 -11.91 3.37
C LYS A 128 17.97 -13.25 3.87
N SER A 129 19.14 -13.67 3.39
CA SER A 129 19.81 -14.89 3.84
C SER A 129 20.23 -14.81 5.31
N ASP A 130 20.78 -13.68 5.77
CA ASP A 130 21.16 -13.50 7.18
C ASP A 130 19.93 -13.65 8.10
N LEU A 131 18.78 -13.14 7.66
CA LEU A 131 17.54 -13.12 8.45
C LEU A 131 16.75 -14.44 8.40
N GLU A 132 17.23 -15.47 7.70
CA GLU A 132 16.46 -16.71 7.47
C GLU A 132 16.03 -17.40 8.77
N SER A 133 16.87 -17.29 9.82
CA SER A 133 16.64 -17.89 11.14
C SER A 133 15.61 -17.18 12.01
N LEU A 134 15.12 -15.99 11.61
CA LEU A 134 14.11 -15.25 12.37
C LEU A 134 12.71 -15.88 12.17
N PRO A 135 11.78 -15.65 13.11
CA PRO A 135 10.39 -16.01 12.92
C PRO A 135 9.82 -15.41 11.62
N PRO A 136 9.00 -16.14 10.84
CA PRO A 136 8.54 -15.69 9.53
C PRO A 136 7.87 -14.31 9.54
N GLN A 137 7.06 -14.01 10.56
CA GLN A 137 6.39 -12.72 10.69
C GLN A 137 7.38 -11.56 10.81
N GLU A 138 8.36 -11.70 11.70
CA GLU A 138 9.41 -10.70 11.91
C GLU A 138 10.31 -10.59 10.69
N ARG A 139 10.66 -11.73 10.08
CA ARG A 139 11.49 -11.79 8.89
C ARG A 139 10.85 -11.04 7.72
N GLU A 140 9.61 -11.35 7.36
CA GLU A 140 8.93 -10.68 6.24
C GLU A 140 8.74 -9.18 6.49
N THR A 141 8.43 -8.78 7.74
CA THR A 141 8.32 -7.37 8.11
C THR A 141 9.66 -6.63 8.01
N LEU A 142 10.75 -7.23 8.50
CA LEU A 142 12.09 -6.64 8.41
C LEU A 142 12.59 -6.58 6.96
N ILE A 143 12.36 -7.63 6.16
CA ILE A 143 12.68 -7.62 4.72
C ILE A 143 11.93 -6.49 4.03
N ALA A 144 10.62 -6.33 4.27
CA ALA A 144 9.84 -5.25 3.69
C ALA A 144 10.36 -3.86 4.11
N HIS A 145 10.79 -3.71 5.37
CA HIS A 145 11.42 -2.49 5.83
C HIS A 145 12.75 -2.21 5.10
N TYR A 146 13.62 -3.20 4.95
CA TYR A 146 14.91 -3.01 4.24
C TYR A 146 14.73 -2.80 2.73
N GLU A 147 13.74 -3.42 2.11
CA GLU A 147 13.33 -3.13 0.72
C GLU A 147 12.88 -1.67 0.56
N SER A 148 12.23 -1.06 1.57
CA SER A 148 11.90 0.37 1.53
C SER A 148 13.14 1.27 1.54
N MET A 149 14.28 0.76 2.03
CA MET A 149 15.57 1.43 2.10
C MET A 149 16.51 1.03 0.94
N ARG A 150 15.98 0.36 -0.10
CA ARG A 150 16.74 -0.15 -1.24
C ARG A 150 17.71 0.84 -1.90
N ASN A 151 17.37 2.12 -1.90
CA ASN A 151 18.24 3.15 -2.48
C ASN A 151 19.46 3.52 -1.63
N ASP A 152 19.48 3.14 -0.34
CA ASP A 152 20.60 3.36 0.57
C ASP A 152 21.45 2.09 0.70
N VAL A 153 22.14 1.75 -0.40
CA VAL A 153 23.02 0.57 -0.49
C VAL A 153 24.10 0.62 0.60
N LEU A 154 24.65 1.81 0.89
CA LEU A 154 25.70 1.97 1.90
C LEU A 154 25.20 1.58 3.29
N TRP A 155 23.98 2.00 3.65
CA TRP A 155 23.38 1.61 4.92
C TRP A 155 23.08 0.11 4.97
N LEU A 156 22.57 -0.47 3.87
CA LEU A 156 22.28 -1.91 3.77
C LEU A 156 23.56 -2.76 3.89
N GLU A 157 24.67 -2.34 3.27
CA GLU A 157 25.98 -2.99 3.42
C GLU A 157 26.49 -2.91 4.87
N LYS A 158 26.37 -1.74 5.51
CA LYS A 158 26.71 -1.58 6.94
C LYS A 158 25.84 -2.47 7.83
N LEU A 159 24.57 -2.66 7.48
CA LEU A 159 23.67 -3.57 8.18
C LEU A 159 24.12 -5.03 8.04
N HIS A 160 24.35 -5.48 6.81
CA HIS A 160 24.85 -6.83 6.51
C HIS A 160 26.17 -7.13 7.27
N ASN A 161 27.11 -6.19 7.24
CA ASN A 161 28.37 -6.33 7.96
C ASN A 161 28.19 -6.37 9.48
N ARG A 162 27.21 -5.65 10.03
CA ARG A 162 26.85 -5.76 11.46
C ARG A 162 26.28 -7.13 11.81
N TYR A 163 25.49 -7.76 10.95
CA TYR A 163 24.99 -9.11 11.18
C TYR A 163 26.11 -10.16 11.25
N LYS A 164 27.20 -9.96 10.50
CA LYS A 164 28.40 -10.81 10.57
C LYS A 164 29.25 -10.60 11.82
N SER A 165 29.05 -9.50 12.56
CA SER A 165 29.77 -9.26 13.81
C SER A 165 29.27 -10.18 14.92
N SER A 166 30.15 -10.61 15.83
CA SER A 166 29.81 -11.71 16.73
C SER A 166 28.67 -11.32 17.70
N GLY A 167 27.55 -12.02 17.58
CA GLY A 167 26.40 -11.94 18.50
C GLY A 167 25.24 -11.03 18.07
N THR A 168 25.38 -10.17 17.06
CA THR A 168 24.27 -9.26 16.67
C THR A 168 23.07 -10.01 16.13
N LEU A 169 23.28 -11.01 15.26
CA LEU A 169 22.17 -11.79 14.68
C LEU A 169 21.44 -12.62 15.74
N GLU A 170 22.20 -13.21 16.67
CA GLU A 170 21.65 -14.00 17.78
C GLU A 170 20.79 -13.13 18.72
N TYR A 171 21.29 -11.94 19.07
CA TYR A 171 20.55 -10.97 19.85
C TYR A 171 19.26 -10.52 19.14
N LEU A 172 19.34 -10.24 17.85
CA LEU A 172 18.19 -9.85 17.05
C LEU A 172 17.14 -10.98 17.01
N ARG A 173 17.58 -12.23 16.82
CA ARG A 173 16.70 -13.41 16.83
C ARG A 173 15.97 -13.54 18.17
N SER A 174 16.70 -13.51 19.29
CA SER A 174 16.10 -13.61 20.62
C SER A 174 15.08 -12.49 20.89
N THR A 175 15.39 -11.28 20.44
CA THR A 175 14.50 -10.12 20.55
C THR A 175 13.24 -10.30 19.70
N ALA A 176 13.39 -10.77 18.46
CA ALA A 176 12.29 -11.03 17.53
C ALA A 176 11.35 -12.14 18.05
N GLU A 177 11.89 -13.23 18.58
CA GLU A 177 11.12 -14.31 19.21
C GLU A 177 10.32 -13.81 20.42
N THR A 178 10.96 -12.99 21.27
CA THR A 178 10.32 -12.40 22.45
C THR A 178 9.20 -11.44 22.03
N LYS A 179 9.45 -10.56 21.05
CA LYS A 179 8.45 -9.63 20.52
C LYS A 179 7.25 -10.40 19.97
N LEU A 180 7.48 -11.40 19.12
CA LEU A 180 6.42 -12.20 18.54
C LEU A 180 5.59 -12.93 19.60
N ASN A 181 6.23 -13.51 20.62
CA ASN A 181 5.53 -14.15 21.73
C ASN A 181 4.64 -13.15 22.50
N ILE A 182 5.16 -11.95 22.81
CA ILE A 182 4.38 -10.90 23.47
C ILE A 182 3.17 -10.52 22.61
N MET A 183 3.39 -10.31 21.31
CA MET A 183 2.32 -9.95 20.37
C MET A 183 1.24 -11.02 20.30
N GLN A 184 1.62 -12.29 20.20
CA GLN A 184 0.68 -13.41 20.15
C GLN A 184 -0.09 -13.58 21.47
N THR A 185 0.59 -13.41 22.61
CA THR A 185 0.00 -13.67 23.93
C THR A 185 -0.88 -12.51 24.41
N PHE A 186 -0.45 -11.27 24.21
CA PHE A 186 -1.06 -10.10 24.85
C PHE A 186 -1.69 -9.11 23.87
N LEU A 187 -1.25 -9.08 22.60
CA LEU A 187 -1.67 -8.09 21.59
C LEU A 187 -2.18 -8.74 20.31
N SER A 188 -2.90 -9.85 20.44
CA SER A 188 -3.36 -10.67 19.30
C SER A 188 -4.24 -9.89 18.30
N ARG A 189 -4.94 -8.85 18.75
CA ARG A 189 -5.76 -7.96 17.91
C ARG A 189 -4.94 -7.09 16.95
N ASP A 190 -3.70 -6.80 17.33
CA ASP A 190 -2.81 -5.91 16.59
C ASP A 190 -1.81 -6.70 15.71
N LEU A 191 -1.76 -8.03 15.88
CA LEU A 191 -0.83 -8.93 15.22
C LEU A 191 -0.85 -8.78 13.68
N GLU A 192 -2.04 -8.74 13.07
CA GLU A 192 -2.16 -8.58 11.62
C GLU A 192 -1.65 -7.21 11.14
N SER A 193 -1.89 -6.17 11.92
CA SER A 193 -1.46 -4.80 11.57
C SER A 193 0.05 -4.64 11.71
N GLU A 194 0.62 -5.17 12.79
CA GLU A 194 2.06 -5.10 13.06
C GLU A 194 2.87 -5.92 12.05
N TYR A 195 2.36 -7.10 11.65
CA TYR A 195 3.00 -7.97 10.68
C TYR A 195 2.30 -7.93 9.32
N LYS A 196 1.83 -6.74 8.90
CA LYS A 196 1.09 -6.55 7.65
C LYS A 196 1.79 -7.18 6.43
N PRO A 197 3.12 -7.00 6.20
CA PRO A 197 3.79 -7.61 5.06
C PRO A 197 3.69 -9.14 5.02
N PHE A 198 3.68 -9.80 6.19
CA PHE A 198 3.49 -11.24 6.30
C PHE A 198 2.05 -11.65 5.95
N TYR A 199 1.06 -11.01 6.57
CA TYR A 199 -0.35 -11.38 6.40
C TYR A 199 -0.93 -11.00 5.03
N ASP A 200 -0.50 -9.88 4.44
CA ASP A 200 -0.85 -9.45 3.08
C ASP A 200 -0.45 -10.48 2.02
N ASN A 201 0.65 -11.17 2.25
CA ASN A 201 1.17 -12.19 1.36
C ASN A 201 0.71 -13.61 1.72
N SER A 202 -0.08 -13.77 2.78
CA SER A 202 -0.59 -15.06 3.20
C SER A 202 -1.50 -15.69 2.13
N LYS A 203 -1.41 -17.01 2.00
CA LYS A 203 -2.29 -17.78 1.11
C LYS A 203 -3.76 -17.61 1.50
N GLU A 204 -4.03 -17.53 2.79
CA GLU A 204 -5.37 -17.31 3.35
C GLU A 204 -6.00 -16.03 2.81
N LYS A 205 -5.37 -14.88 3.03
CA LYS A 205 -5.87 -13.58 2.59
C LYS A 205 -6.06 -13.54 1.07
N ARG A 206 -5.07 -14.00 0.30
CA ARG A 206 -5.15 -14.04 -1.16
C ARG A 206 -6.28 -14.93 -1.68
N THR A 207 -6.51 -16.08 -1.04
CA THR A 207 -7.61 -16.99 -1.40
C THR A 207 -8.96 -16.34 -1.12
N LEU A 208 -9.07 -15.63 0.00
CA LEU A 208 -10.33 -15.01 0.39
C LEU A 208 -10.69 -13.84 -0.52
N ILE A 209 -9.72 -13.00 -0.88
CA ILE A 209 -9.87 -11.94 -1.88
C ILE A 209 -10.33 -12.54 -3.22
N ALA A 210 -9.71 -13.64 -3.67
CA ALA A 210 -10.09 -14.28 -4.94
C ALA A 210 -11.54 -14.79 -4.91
N LYS A 211 -11.97 -15.43 -3.80
CA LYS A 211 -13.36 -15.89 -3.63
C LYS A 211 -14.36 -14.74 -3.64
N ILE A 212 -14.06 -13.64 -2.95
CA ILE A 212 -14.94 -12.46 -2.93
C ILE A 212 -15.06 -11.86 -4.34
N LEU A 213 -13.96 -11.74 -5.08
CA LEU A 213 -13.97 -11.22 -6.45
C LEU A 213 -14.70 -12.13 -7.45
N GLU A 214 -14.67 -13.45 -7.23
CA GLU A 214 -15.38 -14.41 -8.08
C GLU A 214 -16.90 -14.31 -7.90
N ILE A 215 -17.34 -14.10 -6.66
CA ILE A 215 -18.76 -14.10 -6.30
C ILE A 215 -19.37 -12.70 -6.39
N SER A 216 -18.57 -11.65 -6.15
CA SER A 216 -19.02 -10.26 -6.18
C SER A 216 -18.31 -9.46 -7.27
N GLY A 217 -19.09 -8.75 -8.08
CA GLY A 217 -18.58 -7.74 -9.01
C GLY A 217 -18.52 -6.33 -8.42
N ILE A 218 -18.63 -6.20 -7.10
CA ILE A 218 -18.85 -4.92 -6.40
C ILE A 218 -17.54 -4.35 -5.86
N TYR A 219 -16.63 -5.23 -5.40
CA TYR A 219 -15.37 -4.81 -4.78
C TYR A 219 -14.22 -4.88 -5.78
N THR A 220 -13.29 -3.92 -5.66
CA THR A 220 -12.02 -3.97 -6.37
C THR A 220 -10.98 -4.76 -5.58
N LYS A 221 -9.99 -5.32 -6.28
CA LYS A 221 -8.89 -6.07 -5.65
C LYS A 221 -8.13 -5.24 -4.61
N ASN A 222 -7.95 -3.94 -4.84
CA ASN A 222 -7.18 -3.07 -3.95
C ASN A 222 -7.94 -2.80 -2.65
N GLU A 223 -9.25 -2.54 -2.72
CA GLU A 223 -10.09 -2.34 -1.53
C GLU A 223 -10.05 -3.57 -0.61
N LEU A 224 -10.10 -4.78 -1.20
CA LEU A 224 -10.04 -6.02 -0.44
C LEU A 224 -8.62 -6.30 0.11
N PHE A 225 -7.58 -5.79 -0.54
CA PHE A 225 -6.21 -6.03 -0.08
C PHE A 225 -5.89 -5.29 1.22
N ASP A 226 -6.48 -4.11 1.43
CA ASP A 226 -6.25 -3.30 2.62
C ASP A 226 -7.06 -3.75 3.84
N MET A 227 -8.10 -4.56 3.64
CA MET A 227 -8.91 -5.11 4.73
C MET A 227 -8.15 -6.17 5.54
N LYS A 228 -8.50 -6.29 6.83
CA LYS A 228 -8.01 -7.39 7.65
C LYS A 228 -8.65 -8.72 7.23
N ILE A 229 -7.98 -9.85 7.49
CA ILE A 229 -8.51 -11.19 7.17
C ILE A 229 -9.87 -11.42 7.81
N ALA A 230 -10.06 -10.98 9.06
CA ALA A 230 -11.34 -11.09 9.75
C ALA A 230 -12.47 -10.30 9.06
N ASP A 231 -12.17 -9.09 8.59
CA ASP A 231 -13.15 -8.23 7.89
C ASP A 231 -13.48 -8.80 6.50
N LEU A 232 -12.46 -9.36 5.83
CA LEU A 232 -12.65 -10.09 4.57
C LEU A 232 -13.54 -11.32 4.78
N GLN A 233 -13.33 -12.10 5.85
CA GLN A 233 -14.16 -13.26 6.15
C GLN A 233 -15.62 -12.86 6.40
N ALA A 234 -15.84 -11.79 7.17
CA ALA A 234 -17.18 -11.26 7.40
C ALA A 234 -17.85 -10.81 6.07
N THR A 235 -17.10 -10.13 5.21
CA THR A 235 -17.56 -9.68 3.88
C THR A 235 -17.94 -10.88 3.00
N TYR A 236 -17.09 -11.91 2.96
CA TYR A 236 -17.36 -13.14 2.22
C TYR A 236 -18.64 -13.83 2.73
N ASP A 237 -18.81 -13.95 4.05
CA ASP A 237 -19.96 -14.60 4.65
C ASP A 237 -21.25 -13.83 4.35
N GLU A 238 -21.23 -12.49 4.39
CA GLU A 238 -22.36 -11.65 4.01
C GLU A 238 -22.77 -11.85 2.54
N ILE A 239 -21.80 -11.80 1.63
CA ILE A 239 -22.04 -12.03 0.20
C ILE A 239 -22.61 -13.43 -0.03
N MET A 240 -22.07 -14.45 0.64
CA MET A 240 -22.53 -15.83 0.50
C MET A 240 -23.97 -16.00 1.00
N GLN A 241 -24.35 -15.34 2.10
CA GLN A 241 -25.75 -15.34 2.57
C GLN A 241 -26.68 -14.73 1.53
N GLN A 242 -26.29 -13.60 0.92
CA GLN A 242 -27.07 -12.98 -0.15
C GLN A 242 -27.21 -13.87 -1.37
N VAL A 243 -26.14 -14.58 -1.78
CA VAL A 243 -26.18 -15.54 -2.89
C VAL A 243 -27.12 -16.70 -2.59
N LEU A 244 -27.01 -17.32 -1.42
CA LEU A 244 -27.88 -18.43 -1.01
C LEU A 244 -29.35 -18.00 -0.92
N GLN A 245 -29.60 -16.78 -0.44
CA GLN A 245 -30.94 -16.22 -0.37
C GLN A 245 -31.52 -16.02 -1.78
N LYS A 246 -30.76 -15.39 -2.69
CA LYS A 246 -31.17 -15.22 -4.09
C LYS A 246 -31.41 -16.56 -4.81
N GLU A 247 -30.58 -17.57 -4.57
CA GLU A 247 -30.82 -18.90 -5.14
C GLU A 247 -32.12 -19.55 -4.63
N ARG A 248 -32.43 -19.40 -3.35
CA ARG A 248 -33.70 -19.88 -2.77
C ARG A 248 -34.89 -19.15 -3.37
N GLU A 249 -34.81 -17.83 -3.47
CA GLU A 249 -35.84 -16.98 -4.09
C GLU A 249 -36.06 -17.36 -5.56
N GLN A 250 -34.99 -17.56 -6.34
CA GLN A 250 -35.10 -18.02 -7.73
C GLN A 250 -35.71 -19.42 -7.88
N LYS A 251 -35.43 -20.33 -6.95
CA LYS A 251 -36.06 -21.68 -6.94
C LYS A 251 -37.54 -21.59 -6.62
N LEU A 252 -37.91 -20.79 -5.62
CA LEU A 252 -39.32 -20.54 -5.28
C LEU A 252 -40.06 -19.86 -6.43
N MET A 253 -39.44 -18.87 -7.07
CA MET A 253 -39.98 -18.20 -8.25
C MET A 253 -40.31 -19.19 -9.36
N ARG A 254 -39.37 -20.07 -9.73
CA ARG A 254 -39.60 -21.11 -10.75
C ARG A 254 -40.73 -22.05 -10.36
N ARG A 255 -40.78 -22.47 -9.09
CA ARG A 255 -41.85 -23.33 -8.57
C ARG A 255 -43.23 -22.66 -8.69
N TYR A 256 -43.34 -21.37 -8.38
CA TYR A 256 -44.61 -20.64 -8.53
C TYR A 256 -44.99 -20.44 -9.99
N ILE A 257 -44.02 -20.18 -10.87
CA ILE A 257 -44.27 -20.13 -12.32
C ILE A 257 -44.84 -21.47 -12.81
N GLU A 258 -44.22 -22.60 -12.46
CA GLU A 258 -44.70 -23.94 -12.83
C GLU A 258 -46.11 -24.21 -12.29
N LEU A 259 -46.36 -23.92 -11.00
CA LEU A 259 -47.68 -24.04 -10.36
C LEU A 259 -48.77 -23.25 -11.08
N PHE A 260 -48.46 -22.03 -11.52
CA PHE A 260 -49.42 -21.18 -12.22
C PHE A 260 -49.56 -21.55 -13.71
N GLU A 261 -48.51 -22.04 -14.37
CA GLU A 261 -48.61 -22.59 -15.73
C GLU A 261 -49.53 -23.82 -15.76
N ASP A 262 -49.47 -24.67 -14.73
CA ASP A 262 -50.36 -25.83 -14.54
C ASP A 262 -51.76 -25.46 -14.00
N SER A 263 -52.08 -24.17 -13.93
CA SER A 263 -53.31 -23.68 -13.28
C SER A 263 -54.62 -24.12 -13.93
N ALA A 264 -54.56 -24.72 -15.12
CA ALA A 264 -55.73 -25.28 -15.81
C ALA A 264 -56.39 -26.45 -15.05
N GLY A 265 -55.68 -27.08 -14.09
CA GLY A 265 -56.16 -28.23 -13.32
C GLY A 265 -56.53 -27.95 -11.86
N ILE A 266 -56.35 -26.73 -11.35
CA ILE A 266 -56.56 -26.37 -9.93
C ILE A 266 -57.82 -25.52 -9.72
N THR A 267 -58.42 -25.66 -8.53
CA THR A 267 -59.60 -24.92 -8.14
C THR A 267 -59.30 -23.45 -7.84
N GLU A 268 -60.33 -22.59 -7.85
CA GLU A 268 -60.19 -21.15 -7.56
C GLU A 268 -59.65 -20.88 -6.14
N ASP A 269 -59.99 -21.73 -5.18
CA ASP A 269 -59.54 -21.60 -3.79
C ASP A 269 -58.09 -22.05 -3.61
N GLU A 270 -57.66 -23.10 -4.31
CA GLU A 270 -56.24 -23.52 -4.37
C GLU A 270 -55.38 -22.43 -5.03
N PHE A 271 -55.88 -21.83 -6.12
CA PHE A 271 -55.19 -20.72 -6.78
C PHE A 271 -54.99 -19.52 -5.84
N LYS A 272 -56.03 -19.16 -5.08
CA LYS A 272 -55.94 -18.10 -4.04
C LYS A 272 -54.99 -18.48 -2.91
N GLY A 273 -54.97 -19.76 -2.52
CA GLY A 273 -54.01 -20.31 -1.57
C GLY A 273 -52.57 -20.10 -2.03
N HIS A 274 -52.26 -20.52 -3.26
CA HIS A 274 -50.93 -20.33 -3.84
C HIS A 274 -50.52 -18.86 -3.98
N CYS A 275 -51.46 -17.95 -4.29
CA CYS A 275 -51.17 -16.51 -4.32
C CYS A 275 -50.82 -15.95 -2.93
N LYS A 276 -51.48 -16.43 -1.86
CA LYS A 276 -51.15 -16.05 -0.49
C LYS A 276 -49.82 -16.64 -0.05
N ASP A 277 -49.61 -17.93 -0.29
CA ASP A 277 -48.35 -18.60 0.04
C ASP A 277 -47.17 -17.93 -0.66
N MET A 278 -47.36 -17.49 -1.91
CA MET A 278 -46.39 -16.70 -2.66
C MET A 278 -46.12 -15.34 -1.99
N GLN A 279 -47.17 -14.62 -1.60
CA GLN A 279 -47.06 -13.32 -0.91
C GLN A 279 -46.34 -13.43 0.45
N ASP A 280 -46.52 -14.54 1.16
CA ASP A 280 -45.89 -14.76 2.47
C ASP A 280 -44.45 -15.29 2.35
N SER A 281 -44.09 -15.89 1.21
CA SER A 281 -42.79 -16.58 1.03
C SER A 281 -41.77 -15.82 0.16
N LEU A 282 -42.21 -14.83 -0.62
CA LEU A 282 -41.36 -14.09 -1.56
C LEU A 282 -41.44 -12.58 -1.34
N PRO A 283 -40.35 -11.84 -1.55
CA PRO A 283 -40.38 -10.38 -1.54
C PRO A 283 -41.11 -9.81 -2.78
N ASP A 284 -41.64 -8.59 -2.64
CA ASP A 284 -42.53 -7.95 -3.61
C ASP A 284 -41.91 -7.76 -5.01
N ASP A 285 -40.60 -7.58 -5.09
CA ASP A 285 -39.84 -7.47 -6.34
C ASP A 285 -39.88 -8.77 -7.15
N ILE A 286 -39.65 -9.92 -6.50
CA ILE A 286 -39.74 -11.24 -7.14
C ILE A 286 -41.18 -11.57 -7.53
N ILE A 287 -42.17 -11.18 -6.72
CA ILE A 287 -43.59 -11.30 -7.09
C ILE A 287 -43.87 -10.48 -8.36
N GLY A 288 -43.33 -9.27 -8.44
CA GLY A 288 -43.38 -8.43 -9.64
C GLY A 288 -42.78 -9.11 -10.87
N GLU A 289 -41.64 -9.80 -10.73
CA GLU A 289 -41.02 -10.59 -11.81
C GLU A 289 -41.91 -11.75 -12.29
N ILE A 290 -42.56 -12.47 -11.37
CA ILE A 290 -43.51 -13.55 -11.71
C ILE A 290 -44.70 -12.99 -12.50
N ILE A 291 -45.29 -11.88 -12.02
CA ILE A 291 -46.41 -11.22 -12.71
C ILE A 291 -45.97 -10.73 -14.10
N SER A 292 -44.76 -10.19 -14.21
CA SER A 292 -44.18 -9.73 -15.49
C SER A 292 -43.98 -10.87 -16.48
N HIS A 293 -43.49 -12.03 -16.01
CA HIS A 293 -43.35 -13.24 -16.81
C HIS A 293 -44.69 -13.66 -17.43
N PHE A 294 -45.75 -13.73 -16.62
CA PHE A 294 -47.09 -14.05 -17.12
C PHE A 294 -47.71 -12.92 -17.93
N THR A 295 -47.41 -11.66 -17.66
CA THR A 295 -47.89 -10.55 -18.49
C THR A 295 -47.40 -10.69 -19.92
N THR A 296 -46.20 -11.23 -20.11
CA THR A 296 -45.63 -11.45 -21.46
C THR A 296 -46.15 -12.73 -22.13
N ARG A 297 -46.43 -13.79 -21.36
CA ARG A 297 -46.73 -15.14 -21.90
C ARG A 297 -48.20 -15.55 -21.80
N ASN A 298 -48.90 -15.12 -20.76
CA ASN A 298 -50.28 -15.46 -20.48
C ASN A 298 -50.98 -14.38 -19.61
N HIS A 299 -51.53 -13.36 -20.29
CA HIS A 299 -52.23 -12.25 -19.65
C HIS A 299 -53.40 -12.66 -18.74
N PHE A 300 -54.04 -13.81 -18.99
CA PHE A 300 -55.14 -14.28 -18.15
C PHE A 300 -54.64 -14.64 -16.75
N ILE A 301 -53.54 -15.39 -16.65
CA ILE A 301 -52.92 -15.75 -15.37
C ILE A 301 -52.43 -14.48 -14.64
N ALA A 302 -51.76 -13.57 -15.36
CA ALA A 302 -51.29 -12.32 -14.78
C ALA A 302 -52.43 -11.48 -14.18
N ASN A 303 -53.55 -11.35 -14.90
CA ASN A 303 -54.73 -10.64 -14.39
C ASN A 303 -55.37 -11.37 -13.21
N LYS A 304 -55.38 -12.70 -13.21
CA LYS A 304 -55.91 -13.50 -12.10
C LYS A 304 -55.08 -13.31 -10.83
N ILE A 305 -53.74 -13.37 -10.94
CA ILE A 305 -52.81 -13.08 -9.83
C ILE A 305 -53.03 -11.65 -9.33
N ASN A 306 -53.05 -10.66 -10.24
CA ASN A 306 -53.26 -9.26 -9.87
C ASN A 306 -54.59 -9.05 -9.16
N ASN A 307 -55.69 -9.64 -9.61
CA ASN A 307 -56.99 -9.50 -8.95
C ASN A 307 -56.99 -10.06 -7.53
N VAL A 308 -56.31 -11.17 -7.30
CA VAL A 308 -56.19 -11.79 -5.96
C VAL A 308 -55.33 -10.94 -5.03
N LEU A 309 -54.21 -10.40 -5.53
CA LEU A 309 -53.28 -9.58 -4.74
C LEU A 309 -53.80 -8.14 -4.51
N SER A 310 -54.47 -7.55 -5.50
CA SER A 310 -55.05 -6.18 -5.44
C SER A 310 -56.32 -6.11 -4.59
N GLY A 311 -57.01 -7.23 -4.39
CA GLY A 311 -58.26 -7.31 -3.61
C GLY A 311 -58.13 -6.87 -2.14
N LYS A 312 -56.91 -6.63 -1.62
CA LYS A 312 -56.68 -6.05 -0.30
C LYS A 312 -56.67 -4.51 -0.26
N SER A 313 -56.59 -3.80 -1.40
CA SER A 313 -56.51 -2.32 -1.39
C SER A 313 -57.86 -1.60 -1.29
N MET A 314 -59.01 -2.29 -1.41
CA MET A 314 -60.34 -1.65 -1.39
C MET A 314 -61.08 -1.68 -0.03
N ASN A 315 -60.49 -2.24 1.04
CA ASN A 315 -61.14 -2.31 2.37
C ASN A 315 -60.58 -1.33 3.41
N LYS A 316 -60.07 -0.18 2.99
CA LYS A 316 -59.97 1.01 3.85
C LYS A 316 -60.86 2.12 3.30
N ALA A 317 -62.17 1.93 3.44
CA ALA A 317 -63.12 3.03 3.31
C ALA A 317 -62.99 3.96 4.55
N PRO A 318 -63.07 5.28 4.39
CA PRO A 318 -63.00 6.22 5.50
C PRO A 318 -64.22 6.05 6.40
N SER A 319 -63.99 5.99 7.72
CA SER A 319 -65.06 6.08 8.72
C SER A 319 -65.85 7.37 8.50
N ALA A 320 -67.15 7.20 8.30
CA ALA A 320 -68.12 8.28 8.26
C ALA A 320 -67.96 9.20 9.49
N MET A 321 -67.83 10.50 9.23
CA MET A 321 -68.25 11.50 10.21
C MET A 321 -69.78 11.51 10.19
N GLU A 322 -70.39 10.92 11.20
CA GLU A 322 -71.76 11.24 11.58
C GLU A 322 -71.73 12.57 12.35
N ASN A 323 -72.50 13.53 11.83
CA ASN A 323 -72.88 14.75 12.52
C ASN A 323 -73.88 14.39 13.62
N GLU A 324 -73.60 14.77 14.86
CA GLU A 324 -74.42 15.64 15.73
C GLU A 324 -73.74 15.88 17.09
#